data_AF-A0A724HTT3-F1
#
_entry.id   AF-A0A724HTT3-F1
#
_cell.length_a   1.000
_cell.length_b   1.000
_cell.length_c   1.000
_cell.angle_alpha   90.00
_cell.angle_beta   90.00
_cell.angle_gamma   90.00
#
_symmetry.space_group_name_H-M   'P 1'
#
loop_
_entity.id
_entity.type
_entity.pdbx_description
1 polymer ?
#
loop_
_entity_poly.entity_id
_entity_poly.type
_entity_poly.pdbx_seq_one_letter_code
_entity_poly.pdbx_strand_id
1 'polypeptide(L)' 'MGHLLRNLTAKTFNQRFPVGSQFHYYLTPGVSERETVITRPAARHMRNGRLVVRGEGKIGGISVSKMKP' A
#
# COMPACT_ATOMS: atom_id res chain seq x y z
N MET A 1 -9.60 5.83 14.34
CA MET A 1 -8.32 6.51 14.02
C MET A 1 -7.44 5.56 13.21
N GLY A 2 -7.64 5.49 11.89
CA GLY A 2 -6.84 4.60 11.04
C GLY A 2 -5.50 5.26 10.70
N HIS A 3 -4.41 4.78 11.31
CA HIS A 3 -3.07 5.22 10.94
C HIS A 3 -2.69 4.64 9.58
N LEU A 4 -2.10 5.49 8.74
CA LEU A 4 -1.45 5.05 7.51
C LEU A 4 -0.37 4.01 7.85
N LEU A 5 -0.12 3.07 6.94
CA LEU A 5 0.89 2.01 7.07
C LEU A 5 2.33 2.53 6.96
N ARG A 6 2.67 3.54 7.78
CA ARG A 6 3.99 4.17 7.87
C ARG A 6 4.96 3.23 8.59
N ASN A 7 6.23 3.24 8.18
CA ASN A 7 7.33 2.49 8.80
C ASN A 7 7.19 0.94 8.78
N LEU A 8 6.41 0.40 7.85
CA LEU A 8 6.32 -1.05 7.64
C LEU A 8 7.43 -1.57 6.74
N THR A 9 7.99 -2.73 7.10
CA THR A 9 8.87 -3.49 6.20
C THR A 9 8.04 -4.36 5.26
N ALA A 10 8.59 -4.71 4.09
CA ALA A 10 7.98 -5.68 3.18
C ALA A 10 7.63 -7.01 3.88
N LYS A 11 8.53 -7.52 4.74
CA LYS A 11 8.31 -8.78 5.47
C LYS A 11 7.08 -8.68 6.36
N THR A 12 7.03 -7.66 7.21
CA THR A 12 5.90 -7.45 8.13
C THR A 12 4.60 -7.19 7.38
N PHE A 13 4.65 -6.45 6.27
CA PHE A 13 3.46 -6.22 5.45
C PHE A 13 2.94 -7.53 4.87
N ASN A 14 3.80 -8.35 4.26
CA ASN A 14 3.41 -9.61 3.62
C ASN A 14 2.90 -10.66 4.63
N GLN A 15 3.39 -10.62 5.87
CA GLN A 15 2.89 -11.47 6.95
C GLN A 15 1.50 -11.05 7.43
N ARG A 16 1.20 -9.74 7.45
CA ARG A 16 -0.08 -9.21 7.92
C ARG A 16 -1.17 -9.19 6.84
N PHE A 17 -0.79 -9.00 5.59
CA PHE A 17 -1.71 -8.71 4.50
C PHE A 17 -1.44 -9.61 3.31
N PRO A 18 -2.22 -10.69 3.13
CA PRO A 18 -2.09 -11.56 1.97
C PRO A 18 -2.52 -10.85 0.69
N VAL A 19 -2.11 -11.39 -0.45
CA VAL A 19 -2.64 -11.00 -1.76
C VAL A 19 -4.17 -11.06 -1.75
N GLY A 20 -4.83 -10.08 -2.35
CA GLY A 20 -6.28 -9.91 -2.30
C GLY A 20 -6.76 -8.99 -1.18
N SER A 21 -5.87 -8.57 -0.26
CA SER A 21 -6.22 -7.57 0.76
C SER A 21 -6.57 -6.23 0.11
N GLN A 22 -7.69 -5.66 0.57
CA GLN A 22 -8.21 -4.37 0.13
C GLN A 22 -7.71 -3.24 1.04
N PHE A 23 -7.39 -2.10 0.45
CA PHE A 23 -6.93 -0.92 1.17
C PHE A 23 -7.51 0.36 0.56
N HIS A 24 -7.60 1.41 1.38
CA HIS A 24 -7.80 2.77 0.90
C HIS A 24 -6.45 3.42 0.62
N TYR A 25 -6.20 3.80 -0.63
CA TYR A 25 -5.04 4.54 -1.07
C TYR A 25 -5.34 6.02 -1.19
N TYR A 26 -4.53 6.85 -0.54
CA TYR A 26 -4.65 8.32 -0.58
C TYR A 26 -3.58 8.89 -1.50
N LEU A 27 -3.97 9.42 -2.67
CA LEU A 27 -3.04 10.06 -3.61
C LEU A 27 -2.28 11.22 -2.95
N THR A 28 -3.02 12.07 -2.25
CA THR A 28 -2.52 13.24 -1.52
C THR A 28 -2.86 13.09 -0.03
N PRO A 29 -1.86 12.99 0.86
CA PRO A 29 -2.12 12.94 2.31
C PRO A 29 -2.88 14.18 2.78
N GLY A 30 -4.02 14.01 3.45
CA GLY A 30 -4.84 15.11 3.96
C GLY A 30 -5.99 15.53 3.03
N VAL A 31 -6.04 15.01 1.80
CA VAL A 31 -7.19 15.16 0.90
C VAL A 31 -8.12 13.96 1.06
N SER A 32 -9.45 14.18 1.02
CA SER A 32 -10.46 13.13 1.18
C SER A 32 -10.56 12.17 -0.01
N GLU A 33 -9.95 12.50 -1.15
CA GLU A 33 -9.88 11.61 -2.31
C GLU A 33 -9.06 10.36 -1.97
N ARG A 34 -9.75 9.22 -2.04
CA ARG A 34 -9.20 7.90 -1.79
C ARG A 34 -9.68 6.95 -2.86
N GLU A 35 -8.81 6.01 -3.20
CA GLU A 35 -9.13 4.93 -4.12
C GLU A 35 -9.06 3.61 -3.38
N THR A 36 -10.00 2.71 -3.66
CA THR A 36 -9.94 1.34 -3.16
C THR A 36 -8.98 0.55 -4.04
N VAL A 37 -7.98 -0.07 -3.42
CA VAL A 37 -6.97 -0.87 -4.12
C VAL A 37 -6.92 -2.28 -3.55
N ILE A 38 -6.91 -3.28 -4.42
CA ILE A 38 -6.72 -4.68 -4.07
C ILE A 38 -5.28 -5.07 -4.42
N THR A 39 -4.58 -5.67 -3.45
CA THR A 39 -3.20 -6.15 -3.65
C THR A 39 -3.17 -7.36 -4.58
N ARG A 40 -2.31 -7.35 -5.62
CA ARG A 40 -2.16 -8.48 -6.55
C ARG A 40 -0.88 -9.31 -6.36
N PRO A 41 0.30 -8.70 -6.11
CA PRO A 41 1.48 -9.36 -5.56
C PRO A 41 1.93 -8.72 -4.23
N ALA A 42 2.68 -9.48 -3.46
CA ALA A 42 3.30 -9.06 -2.20
C ALA A 42 4.07 -7.72 -2.31
N ALA A 43 4.16 -7.01 -1.18
CA ALA A 43 4.93 -5.78 -1.08
C ALA A 43 6.43 -6.05 -1.28
N ARG A 44 7.08 -5.13 -1.98
CA ARG A 44 8.50 -5.16 -2.32
C ARG A 44 9.16 -3.82 -2.04
N HIS A 45 10.41 -3.85 -1.60
CA HIS A 45 11.22 -2.64 -1.47
C HIS A 45 11.78 -2.24 -2.84
N MET A 46 11.66 -0.96 -3.17
CA MET A 46 12.36 -0.37 -4.30
C MET A 46 13.78 0.03 -3.90
N ARG A 47 14.65 0.22 -4.90
CA ARG A 47 16.06 0.61 -4.72
C ARG A 47 16.26 1.92 -3.93
N ASN A 48 15.24 2.77 -3.87
CA ASN A 48 15.21 4.02 -3.10
C ASN A 48 14.61 3.87 -1.69
N GLY A 49 14.45 2.66 -1.18
CA GLY A 49 13.91 2.37 0.15
C GLY A 49 12.39 2.45 0.26
N ARG A 50 11.66 2.79 -0.81
CA ARG A 50 10.19 2.87 -0.77
C ARG A 50 9.57 1.47 -0.83
N LEU A 51 8.68 1.18 0.11
CA LEU A 51 7.84 -0.02 0.08
C LEU A 51 6.64 0.19 -0.86
N VAL A 52 6.47 -0.72 -1.81
CA VAL A 52 5.37 -0.66 -2.81
C VAL A 52 4.68 -2.01 -3.03
N VAL A 53 3.39 -1.97 -3.37
CA VAL A 53 2.58 -3.11 -3.82
C VAL A 53 2.03 -2.83 -5.21
N ARG A 54 1.67 -3.87 -5.99
CA ARG A 54 0.85 -3.65 -7.19
C ARG A 54 -0.61 -3.67 -6.77
N GLY A 55 -1.34 -2.61 -7.10
CA GLY A 55 -2.79 -2.59 -6.95
C GLY A 55 -3.50 -2.97 -8.23
N GLU A 56 -4.71 -3.47 -8.10
CA GLU A 56 -5.64 -3.63 -9.20
C GLU A 56 -5.93 -2.29 -9.90
N GLY A 57 -5.95 -2.28 -11.24
CA GLY A 57 -6.22 -1.08 -12.03
C GLY A 57 -5.11 -0.02 -12.03
N LYS A 58 -3.95 -0.28 -11.40
CA LYS A 58 -2.84 0.67 -11.31
C LYS A 58 -1.65 0.24 -12.16
N ILE A 59 -1.19 1.15 -13.01
CA ILE A 59 0.05 1.00 -13.78
C ILE A 59 1.21 1.41 -12.85
N GLY A 60 1.92 0.41 -12.32
CA GLY A 60 3.08 0.62 -11.45
C GLY A 60 2.89 0.15 -9.99
N GLY A 61 3.88 0.50 -9.16
CA GLY A 61 3.87 0.19 -7.72
C GLY A 61 3.26 1.32 -6.90
N ILE A 62 2.33 0.99 -6.01
CA ILE A 62 1.65 1.89 -5.08
C ILE A 62 2.41 1.90 -3.77
N SER A 63 2.69 3.08 -3.22
CA SER A 63 3.38 3.17 -1.94
C SER A 63 2.47 2.77 -0.77
N VAL A 64 2.92 1.78 0.00
CA VAL A 64 2.21 1.27 1.17
C VAL A 64 2.02 2.33 2.26
N SER A 65 2.97 3.27 2.36
CA SER A 65 2.90 4.40 3.33
C SER A 65 1.66 5.30 3.18
N LYS A 66 0.99 5.24 2.03
CA LYS A 66 -0.23 6.00 1.71
C LYS A 66 -1.50 5.14 1.78
N MET A 67 -1.38 3.89 2.22
CA MET A 67 -2.49 2.94 2.34
C MET A 67 -3.01 2.90 3.77
N LYS A 68 -4.33 2.74 3.91
CA LYS A 68 -5.01 2.36 5.15
C LYS A 68 -5.73 1.03 4.95
N PRO A 69 -5.56 0.06 5.86
CA PRO A 69 -6.38 -1.15 5.88
C PRO A 69 -7.84 -0.80 6.20
#